data_AF-O50029-F1
#
_entry.id   AF-O50029-F1
#
_cell.length_a   1.000
_cell.length_b   1.000
_cell.length_c   1.000
_cell.angle_alpha   90.00
_cell.angle_beta   90.00
_cell.angle_gamma   90.00
#
_symmetry.space_group_name_H-M   'P 1'
#
loop_
_entity.id
_entity.type
_entity.pdbx_description
1 polymer ?
#
loop_
_entity_poly.entity_id
_entity_poly.type
_entity_poly.pdbx_seq_one_letter_code
_entity_poly.pdbx_strand_id
1 'polypeptide(L)' 'MRGILVDWLVEVHLKFKMLQPTIYLTVQIIDRYLSAKQIDRNQLQLLGVAALFIASKYEEIYP' A
#
# COMPACT_ATOMS: atom_id res chain seq x y z
N MET A 1 -9.75 5.72 -9.27
CA MET A 1 -9.83 4.73 -8.18
C MET A 1 -8.50 4.54 -7.45
N ARG A 2 -7.37 4.39 -8.16
CA ARG A 2 -6.02 4.38 -7.56
C ARG A 2 -5.77 5.57 -6.61
N GLY A 3 -6.10 6.79 -7.02
CA GLY A 3 -5.91 7.98 -6.19
C GLY A 3 -6.62 7.90 -4.83
N ILE A 4 -7.89 7.48 -4.81
CA ILE A 4 -8.67 7.29 -3.56
C ILE A 4 -8.05 6.21 -2.67
N LEU A 5 -7.57 5.10 -3.26
CA LEU A 5 -6.89 4.05 -2.50
C LEU A 5 -5.58 4.56 -1.88
N VAL A 6 -4.77 5.28 -2.65
CA VAL A 6 -3.48 5.82 -2.20
C VAL A 6 -3.68 6.88 -1.12
N ASP A 7 -4.64 7.77 -1.28
CA ASP A 7 -5.00 8.79 -0.29
C ASP A 7 -5.37 8.13 1.06
N TRP A 8 -6.25 7.13 1.03
CA TRP A 8 -6.57 6.34 2.22
C TRP A 8 -5.35 5.62 2.83
N LEU A 9 -4.46 5.05 2.01
CA LEU A 9 -3.23 4.42 2.51
C LEU A 9 -2.27 5.41 3.15
N VAL A 10 -2.21 6.66 2.67
CA VAL A 10 -1.42 7.72 3.29
C VAL A 10 -1.95 8.05 4.68
N GLU A 11 -3.28 8.14 4.86
CA GLU A 11 -3.88 8.33 6.19
C GLU A 11 -3.52 7.20 7.16
N VAL A 12 -3.60 5.94 6.69
CA VAL A 12 -3.22 4.77 7.49
C VAL A 12 -1.74 4.82 7.86
N HIS A 13 -0.87 5.03 6.88
CA HIS A 13 0.57 5.17 7.06
C HIS A 13 0.94 6.22 8.11
N LEU A 14 0.32 7.41 8.03
CA LEU A 14 0.52 8.50 9.00
C LEU A 14 0.01 8.15 10.39
N LYS A 15 -1.13 7.47 10.49
CA LYS A 15 -1.71 7.04 11.78
C LYS A 15 -0.80 6.07 12.52
N PHE A 16 -0.14 5.17 11.80
CA PHE A 16 0.82 4.23 12.36
C PHE A 16 2.24 4.81 12.53
N LYS A 17 2.47 6.06 12.10
CA LYS A 17 3.78 6.74 12.17
C LYS A 17 4.91 5.93 11.53
N MET A 18 4.57 5.23 10.45
CA MET A 18 5.51 4.45 9.65
C MET A 18 6.53 5.36 8.96
N LEU A 19 7.67 4.81 8.57
CA LEU A 19 8.72 5.48 7.83
C LEU A 19 8.28 5.77 6.39
N GLN A 20 8.64 6.94 5.87
CA GLN A 20 8.26 7.38 4.54
C GLN A 20 8.64 6.41 3.38
N PRO A 21 9.76 5.66 3.43
CA PRO A 21 10.04 4.56 2.51
C PRO A 21 8.93 3.50 2.42
N THR A 22 8.26 3.19 3.53
CA THR A 22 7.19 2.19 3.62
C THR A 22 6.04 2.52 2.66
N ILE A 23 5.58 3.78 2.62
CA ILE A 23 4.48 4.16 1.73
C ILE A 23 4.93 4.21 0.26
N TYR A 24 6.18 4.58 -0.01
CA TYR A 24 6.71 4.55 -1.38
C TYR A 24 6.79 3.12 -1.92
N LEU A 25 7.29 2.18 -1.12
CA LEU A 25 7.34 0.77 -1.48
C LEU A 25 5.92 0.18 -1.62
N THR A 26 5.00 0.56 -0.74
CA THR A 26 3.58 0.16 -0.83
C THR A 26 2.98 0.55 -2.19
N VAL A 27 3.13 1.82 -2.58
CA VAL A 27 2.61 2.33 -3.87
C VAL A 27 3.28 1.61 -5.04
N GLN A 28 4.58 1.37 -4.97
CA GLN A 28 5.32 0.64 -6.00
C GLN A 28 4.81 -0.80 -6.18
N ILE A 29 4.53 -1.51 -5.09
CA ILE A 29 3.96 -2.87 -5.12
C ILE A 29 2.58 -2.86 -5.77
N ILE A 30 1.71 -1.92 -5.37
CA ILE A 30 0.36 -1.77 -5.94
C ILE A 30 0.42 -1.54 -7.46
N ASP A 31 1.26 -0.60 -7.90
CA ASP A 31 1.37 -0.25 -9.32
C ASP A 31 1.90 -1.40 -10.18
N ARG A 32 2.91 -2.13 -9.68
CA ARG A 32 3.41 -3.33 -10.37
C ARG A 32 2.35 -4.41 -10.47
N TYR A 33 1.60 -4.65 -9.39
CA TYR A 33 0.54 -5.67 -9.40
C TYR A 33 -0.58 -5.32 -10.38
N LEU A 34 -1.05 -4.07 -10.36
CA LEU A 34 -2.10 -3.59 -11.27
C LEU A 34 -1.67 -3.54 -12.73
N SER A 35 -0.36 -3.38 -12.99
CA SER A 35 0.19 -3.45 -14.35
C SER A 35 0.17 -4.87 -14.91
N ALA A 36 0.27 -5.89 -14.06
CA ALA A 36 0.28 -7.30 -14.46
C ALA A 36 -1.11 -7.96 -14.43
N LYS A 37 -2.03 -7.47 -13.59
CA LYS A 37 -3.32 -8.12 -13.35
C LYS A 37 -4.44 -7.11 -13.19
N GLN A 38 -5.53 -7.31 -13.93
CA GLN A 38 -6.79 -6.62 -13.67
C GLN A 38 -7.50 -7.27 -12.47
N ILE A 39 -8.03 -6.43 -11.58
CA ILE A 39 -8.77 -6.87 -10.40
C ILE A 39 -10.06 -6.09 -10.26
N ASP A 40 -11.03 -6.71 -9.60
CA ASP A 40 -12.28 -6.05 -9.27
C ASP A 40 -12.07 -4.95 -8.23
N ARG A 41 -12.92 -3.92 -8.31
CA ARG A 41 -12.90 -2.79 -7.38
C ARG A 41 -12.92 -3.24 -5.91
N ASN A 42 -13.67 -4.29 -5.61
CA ASN A 42 -13.85 -4.80 -4.25
C ASN A 42 -12.55 -5.40 -3.67
N GLN A 43 -11.57 -5.72 -4.51
CA GLN A 43 -10.28 -6.27 -4.11
C GLN A 43 -9.19 -5.19 -3.97
N LEU A 44 -9.45 -3.93 -4.35
CA LEU A 44 -8.45 -2.86 -4.31
C LEU A 44 -7.97 -2.55 -2.88
N GLN A 45 -8.88 -2.55 -1.89
CA GLN A 45 -8.50 -2.33 -0.49
C GLN A 45 -7.66 -3.49 0.04
N LEU A 46 -8.02 -4.74 -0.30
CA LEU A 46 -7.24 -5.91 0.07
C LEU A 46 -5.83 -5.83 -0.52
N LEU A 47 -5.69 -5.47 -1.80
CA LEU A 47 -4.39 -5.24 -2.44
C LEU A 47 -3.60 -4.16 -1.70
N GLY A 48 -4.23 -3.02 -1.38
CA GLY A 48 -3.58 -1.91 -0.71
C GLY A 48 -3.04 -2.27 0.67
N VAL A 49 -3.86 -2.92 1.51
CA VAL A 49 -3.45 -3.35 2.85
C VAL A 49 -2.40 -4.45 2.78
N ALA A 50 -2.52 -5.41 1.87
CA ALA A 50 -1.51 -6.44 1.67
C ALA A 50 -0.16 -5.85 1.23
N ALA A 51 -0.18 -4.87 0.31
CA ALA A 51 1.03 -4.17 -0.12
C ALA A 51 1.67 -3.37 1.03
N LEU A 52 0.86 -2.70 1.85
CA LEU A 52 1.34 -1.95 3.02
C LEU A 52 1.96 -2.88 4.06
N PHE A 53 1.33 -4.03 4.33
CA PHE A 53 1.85 -5.03 5.24
C PHE A 53 3.13 -5.70 4.73
N ILE A 54 3.27 -5.88 3.41
CA ILE A 54 4.54 -6.33 2.84
C ILE A 54 5.60 -5.25 3.03
N ALA A 55 5.32 -4.01 2.66
CA ALA A 55 6.27 -2.91 2.78
C ALA A 55 6.71 -2.65 4.22
N SER A 56 5.80 -2.73 5.20
CA SER A 56 6.14 -2.52 6.61
C SER A 56 7.16 -3.55 7.10
N LYS A 57 7.02 -4.82 6.70
CA LYS A 57 8.00 -5.87 7.04
C LYS A 57 9.38 -5.67 6.39
N TYR A 58 9.49 -4.86 5.34
CA TYR A 58 10.77 -4.55 4.70
C TYR A 58 11.45 -3.34 5.34
N GLU A 59 10.68 -2.29 5.63
CA GLU A 59 11.23 -0.98 6.02
C GLU A 59 11.16 -0.71 7.52
N GLU A 60 10.16 -1.25 8.23
CA GLU A 60 9.98 -1.03 9.67
C GLU A 60 10.76 -2.06 10.50
N ILE A 61 11.33 -1.61 11.61
CA ILE A 61 11.97 -2.51 12.60
C ILE A 61 10.89 -3.35 13.31
N TYR A 62 9.73 -2.73 13.58
CA TYR A 62 8.59 -3.35 14.25
C TYR A 62 7.32 -3.14 13.40
N PRO A 63 7.01 -4.10 12.51
CA PRO A 63 5.96 -3.95 11.49
C PRO A 63 4.53 -4.19 11.97
#